data_AF-A0A7C7H788-F1
#
_entry.id   AF-A0A7C7H788-F1
#
_cell.length_a   1.000
_cell.length_b   1.000
_cell.length_c   1.000
_cell.angle_alpha   90.00
_cell.angle_beta   90.00
_cell.angle_gamma   90.00
#
_symmetry.space_group_name_H-M   'P 1'
#
loop_
_entity.id
_entity.type
_entity.pdbx_description
1 polymer ?
#
loop_
_entity_poly.entity_id
_entity_poly.type
_entity_poly.pdbx_seq_one_letter_code
_entity_poly.pdbx_strand_id
1 'polypeptide(L)'
;MTSNYPGELATLHNHLRQVHLGDDKSIELLLASIFSGGHCLIQGAPGLGKTRLLGELAKCLRLDFQRIQGTPDLMPSDITGSEIFNQQTSKFEFEAGPIFAQLCMFDELNRATPRSQAALLQALEEGEISAARTTHKLPQPFFVVATQNPIEIEGTFPLPEAQLDRFIMRIDFQQPSTECLSQILRLGNVNEDRPQLDASQVIGFQQSVDDIAVADDLYTQTAALINSTHAHEDVQLGASPRGGQAIIKVAKALAFLGQRVQVTPQDVSAAVVPCLRHRIVLGYHAHAQQITSDDILMGIIERDPIL
;
A
#
# COMPACT_ATOMS: atom_id res chain seq x y z
N MET A 1 21.46 20.79 -4.15
CA MET A 1 22.20 19.51 -4.15
C MET A 1 21.35 18.52 -4.90
N THR A 2 21.57 18.36 -6.20
CA THR A 2 20.88 17.37 -7.05
C THR A 2 21.39 16.01 -6.66
N SER A 3 20.62 15.34 -5.82
CA SER A 3 20.91 14.07 -5.20
C SER A 3 20.99 12.95 -6.24
N ASN A 4 21.99 12.09 -6.05
CA ASN A 4 22.39 11.00 -6.94
C ASN A 4 21.45 9.77 -6.83
N TYR A 5 20.15 9.99 -6.60
CA TYR A 5 19.13 8.95 -6.39
C TYR A 5 18.77 8.05 -7.59
N PRO A 6 18.98 8.43 -8.88
CA PRO A 6 18.51 7.62 -10.01
C PRO A 6 19.07 6.20 -10.07
N GLY A 7 20.36 6.04 -9.74
CA GLY A 7 21.06 4.75 -9.84
C GLY A 7 20.65 3.76 -8.75
N GLU A 8 20.43 4.25 -7.54
CA GLU A 8 20.05 3.42 -6.39
C GLU A 8 18.62 2.89 -6.54
N LEU A 9 17.69 3.74 -6.99
CA LEU A 9 16.28 3.35 -7.24
C LEU A 9 16.16 2.32 -8.37
N ALA A 10 16.91 2.50 -9.46
CA ALA A 10 16.94 1.53 -10.55
C ALA A 10 17.49 0.18 -10.08
N THR A 11 18.52 0.19 -9.22
CA THR A 11 19.11 -1.02 -8.64
C THR A 11 18.10 -1.72 -7.70
N LEU A 12 17.42 -0.97 -6.84
CA LEU A 12 16.34 -1.48 -5.98
C LEU A 12 15.23 -2.14 -6.80
N HIS A 13 14.71 -1.42 -7.79
CA HIS A 13 13.64 -1.93 -8.64
C HIS A 13 14.05 -3.22 -9.37
N ASN A 14 15.26 -3.24 -9.97
CA ASN A 14 15.77 -4.43 -10.66
C ASN A 14 16.00 -5.62 -9.72
N HIS A 15 16.45 -5.38 -8.47
CA HIS A 15 16.59 -6.44 -7.47
C HIS A 15 15.25 -7.05 -7.09
N LEU A 16 14.23 -6.21 -6.83
CA LEU A 16 12.89 -6.68 -6.46
C LEU A 16 12.22 -7.47 -7.60
N ARG A 17 12.45 -7.10 -8.86
CA ARG A 17 11.98 -7.87 -10.04
C ARG A 17 12.57 -9.27 -10.10
N GLN A 18 13.79 -9.46 -9.62
CA GLN A 18 14.40 -10.80 -9.54
C GLN A 18 13.78 -11.62 -8.39
N VAL A 19 13.28 -10.96 -7.35
CA VAL A 19 12.64 -11.62 -6.19
C VAL A 19 11.20 -11.99 -6.47
N HIS A 20 10.47 -11.13 -7.17
CA HIS A 20 9.08 -11.35 -7.55
C HIS A 20 8.92 -11.24 -9.07
N LEU A 21 9.04 -12.39 -9.74
CA LEU A 21 9.06 -12.47 -11.20
C LEU A 21 7.67 -12.27 -11.80
N GLY A 22 7.61 -11.52 -12.90
CA GLY A 22 6.43 -11.44 -13.78
C GLY A 22 5.37 -10.41 -13.38
N ASP A 23 5.59 -9.61 -12.33
CA ASP A 23 4.66 -8.55 -11.91
C ASP A 23 5.39 -7.23 -11.60
N ASP A 24 6.06 -6.71 -12.63
CA ASP A 24 6.83 -5.46 -12.53
C ASP A 24 5.95 -4.26 -12.13
N LYS A 25 4.71 -4.24 -12.61
CA LYS A 25 3.76 -3.17 -12.33
C LYS A 25 3.38 -3.14 -10.84
N SER A 26 3.13 -4.30 -10.22
CA SER A 26 2.85 -4.34 -8.79
C SER A 26 4.05 -3.92 -7.93
N ILE A 27 5.28 -4.23 -8.37
CA ILE A 27 6.50 -3.76 -7.70
C ILE A 27 6.63 -2.25 -7.79
N GLU A 28 6.42 -1.68 -8.98
CA GLU A 28 6.45 -0.23 -9.20
C GLU A 28 5.39 0.49 -8.33
N LEU A 29 4.16 -0.02 -8.30
CA LEU A 29 3.09 0.52 -7.46
C LEU A 29 3.39 0.37 -5.96
N LEU A 30 4.02 -0.73 -5.54
CA LEU A 30 4.44 -0.93 -4.14
C LEU A 30 5.49 0.13 -3.75
N LEU A 31 6.51 0.34 -4.58
CA LEU A 31 7.50 1.40 -4.36
C LEU A 31 6.86 2.78 -4.36
N ALA A 32 5.94 3.05 -5.29
CA ALA A 32 5.22 4.31 -5.37
C ALA A 32 4.39 4.57 -4.10
N SER A 33 3.77 3.53 -3.51
CA SER A 33 3.06 3.66 -2.22
C SER A 33 3.99 4.11 -1.10
N ILE A 34 5.18 3.51 -1.02
CA ILE A 34 6.14 3.77 0.06
C ILE A 34 6.72 5.17 -0.08
N PHE A 35 7.12 5.56 -1.29
CA PHE A 35 7.72 6.87 -1.56
C PHE A 35 6.69 8.01 -1.58
N SER A 36 5.39 7.72 -1.70
CA SER A 36 4.33 8.69 -1.44
C SER A 36 3.90 8.78 0.04
N GLY A 37 4.55 8.00 0.93
CA GLY A 37 4.27 7.98 2.36
C GLY A 37 2.92 7.34 2.72
N GLY A 38 2.38 6.48 1.85
CA GLY A 38 1.07 5.86 2.01
C GLY A 38 1.13 4.38 2.38
N HIS A 39 0.08 3.90 3.06
CA HIS A 39 -0.13 2.48 3.36
C HIS A 39 -0.79 1.78 2.16
N CYS A 40 -0.41 0.53 1.93
CA CYS A 40 -0.88 -0.25 0.78
C CYS A 40 -1.73 -1.43 1.21
N LEU A 41 -2.80 -1.70 0.45
CA LEU A 41 -3.53 -2.96 0.50
C LEU A 41 -3.12 -3.84 -0.68
N ILE A 42 -2.77 -5.09 -0.44
CA ILE A 42 -2.42 -6.07 -1.47
C ILE A 42 -3.48 -7.16 -1.51
N GLN A 43 -4.12 -7.34 -2.66
CA GLN A 43 -5.03 -8.46 -2.87
C GLN A 43 -4.36 -9.53 -3.73
N GLY A 44 -4.69 -10.79 -3.49
CA GLY A 44 -4.32 -11.89 -4.38
C GLY A 44 -4.17 -13.20 -3.63
N ALA A 45 -4.04 -14.29 -4.39
CA ALA A 45 -3.99 -15.64 -3.84
C ALA A 45 -2.83 -15.84 -2.84
N PRO A 46 -2.99 -16.77 -1.87
CA PRO A 46 -1.89 -17.19 -1.02
C PRO A 46 -0.77 -17.81 -1.87
N GLY A 47 0.46 -17.71 -1.38
CA GLY A 47 1.63 -18.32 -2.03
C GLY A 47 2.25 -17.51 -3.18
N LEU A 48 1.76 -16.30 -3.49
CA LEU A 48 2.36 -15.42 -4.51
C LEU A 48 3.69 -14.75 -4.10
N GLY A 49 4.33 -15.20 -3.02
CA GLY A 49 5.61 -14.66 -2.57
C GLY A 49 5.56 -13.24 -2.01
N LYS A 50 4.37 -12.71 -1.66
CA LYS A 50 4.16 -11.38 -1.06
C LYS A 50 5.04 -11.16 0.18
N THR A 51 5.07 -12.14 1.10
CA THR A 51 5.90 -12.10 2.31
C THR A 51 7.39 -12.04 1.99
N ARG A 52 7.84 -12.79 0.97
CA ARG A 52 9.24 -12.77 0.53
C ARG A 52 9.61 -11.42 -0.08
N LEU A 53 8.73 -10.86 -0.91
CA LEU A 53 8.92 -9.53 -1.52
C LEU A 53 9.07 -8.44 -0.44
N LEU A 54 8.15 -8.40 0.53
CA LEU A 54 8.17 -7.38 1.59
C LEU A 54 9.35 -7.55 2.55
N GLY A 55 9.70 -8.78 2.91
CA GLY A 55 10.88 -9.05 3.72
C GLY A 55 12.19 -8.69 3.00
N GLU A 56 12.26 -8.89 1.69
CA GLU A 56 13.43 -8.50 0.91
C GLU A 56 13.52 -6.98 0.72
N LEU A 57 12.39 -6.33 0.47
CA LEU A 57 12.29 -4.88 0.43
C LEU A 57 12.76 -4.24 1.74
N ALA A 58 12.33 -4.76 2.90
CA ALA A 58 12.82 -4.29 4.21
C ALA A 58 14.34 -4.40 4.34
N LYS A 59 14.94 -5.52 3.90
CA LYS A 59 16.39 -5.72 3.93
C LYS A 59 17.13 -4.76 2.99
N CYS A 60 16.56 -4.47 1.82
CA CYS A 60 17.14 -3.54 0.86
C CYS A 60 17.12 -2.10 1.38
N LEU A 61 16.06 -1.74 2.13
CA LEU A 61 15.87 -0.41 2.72
C LEU A 61 16.41 -0.29 4.16
N ARG A 62 16.98 -1.38 4.71
CA ARG A 62 17.42 -1.51 6.11
C ARG A 62 16.38 -1.02 7.11
N LEU A 63 15.13 -1.45 6.91
CA LEU A 63 14.00 -1.11 7.76
C LEU A 63 13.71 -2.23 8.74
N ASP A 64 13.31 -1.85 9.95
CA ASP A 64 12.72 -2.81 10.88
C ASP A 64 11.45 -3.41 10.27
N PHE A 65 11.39 -4.74 10.22
CA PHE A 65 10.31 -5.48 9.61
C PHE A 65 9.59 -6.35 10.63
N GLN A 66 8.27 -6.20 10.71
CA GLN A 66 7.43 -7.06 11.52
C GLN A 66 6.25 -7.59 10.71
N ARG A 67 5.86 -8.84 11.00
CA ARG A 67 4.70 -9.49 10.39
C ARG A 67 3.64 -9.73 11.45
N ILE A 68 2.43 -9.26 11.17
CA ILE A 68 1.24 -9.47 11.98
C ILE A 68 0.33 -10.40 11.18
N GLN A 69 -0.05 -11.53 11.76
CA GLN A 69 -0.99 -12.46 11.13
C GLN A 69 -2.40 -12.13 11.61
N GLY A 70 -3.31 -11.88 10.67
CA GLY A 70 -4.73 -11.75 10.94
C GLY A 70 -5.33 -13.10 11.35
N THR A 71 -5.88 -13.15 12.55
CA THR A 71 -6.62 -14.31 13.06
C THR A 71 -7.84 -13.83 13.86
N PRO A 72 -8.89 -14.66 14.02
CA PRO A 72 -10.08 -14.28 14.77
C PRO A 72 -9.84 -14.00 16.26
N ASP A 73 -8.73 -14.50 16.80
CA ASP A 73 -8.29 -14.32 18.20
C ASP A 73 -7.30 -13.17 18.38
N LEU A 74 -6.79 -12.57 17.31
CA LEU A 74 -5.87 -11.44 17.37
C LEU A 74 -6.50 -10.28 18.15
N MET A 75 -5.84 -9.84 19.22
CA MET A 75 -6.31 -8.74 20.06
C MET A 75 -5.67 -7.41 19.64
N PRO A 76 -6.31 -6.25 19.90
CA PRO A 76 -5.70 -4.95 19.68
C PRO A 76 -4.32 -4.80 20.32
N SER A 77 -4.14 -5.31 21.54
CA SER A 77 -2.87 -5.28 22.27
C SER A 77 -1.75 -6.07 21.59
N ASP A 78 -2.09 -7.12 20.83
CA ASP A 78 -1.10 -7.91 20.10
C ASP A 78 -0.56 -7.14 18.88
N ILE A 79 -1.24 -6.08 18.46
CA ILE A 79 -0.81 -5.15 17.39
C ILE A 79 -0.09 -3.97 18.01
N THR A 80 -0.74 -3.30 18.97
CA THR A 80 -0.31 -2.00 19.51
C THR A 80 0.66 -2.11 20.68
N GLY A 81 0.81 -3.27 21.29
CA GLY A 81 1.54 -3.45 22.53
C GLY A 81 0.64 -3.36 23.77
N SER A 82 1.23 -3.68 24.92
CA SER A 82 0.54 -3.72 26.22
C SER A 82 1.46 -3.33 27.37
N GLU A 83 0.89 -2.99 28.52
CA GLU A 83 1.68 -2.81 29.74
C GLU A 83 1.90 -4.16 30.43
N ILE A 84 3.16 -4.53 30.58
CA ILE A 84 3.58 -5.73 31.31
C ILE A 84 4.08 -5.33 32.70
N PHE A 85 3.72 -6.12 33.71
CA PHE A 85 4.25 -5.91 35.06
C PHE A 85 5.66 -6.49 35.17
N ASN A 86 6.65 -5.62 35.29
CA ASN A 86 8.03 -6.02 35.52
C ASN A 86 8.23 -6.33 37.00
N GLN A 87 8.41 -7.62 37.33
CA GLN A 87 8.58 -8.09 38.71
C GLN A 87 9.84 -7.56 39.38
N GLN A 88 10.89 -7.22 38.62
CA GLN A 88 12.15 -6.70 39.18
C GLN A 88 11.99 -5.25 39.62
N THR A 89 11.29 -4.43 38.83
CA THR A 89 11.09 -3.00 39.10
C THR A 89 9.80 -2.72 39.89
N SER A 90 8.91 -3.71 40.02
CA SER A 90 7.55 -3.58 40.56
C SER A 90 6.74 -2.48 39.87
N LYS A 91 6.97 -2.30 38.56
CA LYS A 91 6.33 -1.27 37.73
C LYS A 91 5.72 -1.89 36.49
N PHE A 92 4.68 -1.23 35.99
CA PHE A 92 4.16 -1.49 34.66
C PHE A 92 5.07 -0.81 33.65
N GLU A 93 5.56 -1.58 32.68
CA GLU A 93 6.41 -1.13 31.58
C GLU A 93 5.69 -1.42 30.27
N PHE A 94 5.72 -0.46 29.34
CA PHE A 94 5.11 -0.64 28.03
C PHE A 94 5.97 -1.54 27.16
N GLU A 95 5.42 -2.67 26.75
CA GLU A 95 5.99 -3.55 25.75
C GLU A 95 5.38 -3.22 24.38
N ALA A 96 6.23 -2.68 23.50
CA ALA A 96 5.84 -2.24 22.17
C ALA A 96 5.39 -3.43 21.32
N GLY A 97 4.23 -3.29 20.68
CA GLY A 97 3.72 -4.27 19.73
C GLY A 97 4.46 -4.26 18.39
N PRO A 98 4.18 -5.24 17.51
CA PRO A 98 4.83 -5.36 16.20
C PRO A 98 4.59 -4.16 15.26
N ILE A 99 3.59 -3.31 15.54
CA ILE A 99 3.34 -2.09 14.76
C ILE A 99 4.43 -1.02 14.93
N PHE A 100 5.31 -1.14 15.94
CA PHE A 100 6.45 -0.23 16.17
C PHE A 100 7.66 -0.52 15.25
N ALA A 101 7.45 -1.22 14.14
CA ALA A 101 8.46 -1.40 13.10
C ALA A 101 8.25 -0.38 11.95
N GLN A 102 9.28 -0.15 11.15
CA GLN A 102 9.22 0.81 10.04
C GLN A 102 8.41 0.27 8.86
N LEU A 103 8.51 -1.04 8.58
CA LEU A 103 7.65 -1.75 7.64
C LEU A 103 6.89 -2.87 8.36
N CYS A 104 5.57 -2.71 8.46
CA CYS A 104 4.71 -3.76 9.01
C CYS A 104 3.93 -4.44 7.88
N MET A 105 4.05 -5.76 7.79
CA MET A 105 3.17 -6.58 6.96
C MET A 105 2.01 -7.08 7.82
N PHE A 106 0.77 -6.74 7.45
CA PHE A 106 -0.42 -7.30 8.07
C PHE A 106 -1.04 -8.33 7.13
N ASP A 107 -0.80 -9.62 7.39
CA ASP A 107 -1.31 -10.69 6.55
C ASP A 107 -2.78 -10.99 6.88
N GLU A 108 -3.62 -11.21 5.88
CA GLU A 108 -5.03 -11.60 6.05
C GLU A 108 -5.81 -10.66 6.97
N LEU A 109 -5.74 -9.34 6.69
CA LEU A 109 -6.39 -8.31 7.51
C LEU A 109 -7.90 -8.54 7.69
N ASN A 110 -8.55 -9.14 6.68
CA ASN A 110 -9.95 -9.51 6.73
C ASN A 110 -10.25 -10.68 7.70
N ARG A 111 -9.27 -11.39 8.27
CA ARG A 111 -9.52 -12.42 9.30
C ARG A 111 -9.48 -11.88 10.73
N ALA A 112 -8.90 -10.70 10.92
CA ALA A 112 -8.86 -10.03 12.21
C ALA A 112 -10.24 -9.47 12.58
N THR A 113 -10.56 -9.46 13.87
CA THR A 113 -11.84 -8.88 14.34
C THR A 113 -11.94 -7.39 14.03
N PRO A 114 -13.16 -6.82 13.91
CA PRO A 114 -13.33 -5.38 13.67
C PRO A 114 -12.63 -4.48 14.69
N ARG A 115 -12.47 -4.95 15.94
CA ARG A 115 -11.74 -4.20 16.99
C ARG A 115 -10.24 -4.14 16.71
N SER A 116 -9.65 -5.23 16.26
CA SER A 116 -8.23 -5.32 15.94
C SER A 116 -7.90 -4.59 14.64
N GLN A 117 -8.79 -4.67 13.65
CA GLN A 117 -8.74 -3.82 12.44
C GLN A 117 -8.77 -2.33 12.82
N ALA A 118 -9.69 -1.90 13.70
CA ALA A 118 -9.78 -0.51 14.13
C ALA A 118 -8.50 -0.02 14.84
N ALA A 119 -7.89 -0.86 15.69
CA ALA A 119 -6.64 -0.52 16.37
C ALA A 119 -5.47 -0.29 15.40
N LEU A 120 -5.34 -1.15 14.39
CA LEU A 120 -4.37 -0.95 13.31
C LEU A 120 -4.62 0.38 12.57
N LEU A 121 -5.86 0.61 12.15
CA LEU A 121 -6.23 1.75 11.32
C LEU A 121 -6.13 3.09 12.05
N GLN A 122 -6.32 3.10 13.37
CA GLN A 122 -6.04 4.26 14.20
C GLN A 122 -4.54 4.59 14.16
N ALA A 123 -3.68 3.58 14.33
CA ALA A 123 -2.23 3.78 14.25
C ALA A 123 -1.78 4.30 12.87
N LEU A 124 -2.44 3.88 11.78
CA LEU A 124 -2.19 4.42 10.44
C LEU A 124 -2.54 5.90 10.30
N GLU A 125 -3.65 6.34 10.88
CA GLU A 125 -4.11 7.74 10.75
C GLU A 125 -3.34 8.68 11.69
N GLU A 126 -3.06 8.25 12.92
CA GLU A 126 -2.50 9.12 13.97
C GLU A 126 -0.96 9.12 13.97
N GLY A 127 -0.31 8.05 13.47
CA GLY A 127 1.14 7.92 13.54
C GLY A 127 1.70 7.74 14.96
N GLU A 128 0.81 7.51 15.93
CA GLU A 128 1.11 7.32 17.34
C GLU A 128 0.06 6.41 17.98
N ILE A 129 0.41 5.83 19.14
CA ILE A 129 -0.43 4.91 19.90
C ILE A 129 -0.47 5.39 21.34
N SER A 130 -1.67 5.52 21.89
CA SER A 130 -1.86 5.89 23.29
C SER A 130 -2.17 4.65 24.14
N ALA A 131 -1.28 4.34 25.08
CA ALA A 131 -1.43 3.26 26.05
C ALA A 131 -1.29 3.82 27.48
N ALA A 132 -2.23 3.51 28.37
CA ALA A 132 -2.18 3.89 29.78
C ALA A 132 -1.84 5.37 30.07
N ARG A 133 -2.38 6.28 29.24
CA ARG A 133 -2.17 7.75 29.28
C ARG A 133 -0.81 8.25 28.80
N THR A 134 0.03 7.37 28.25
CA THR A 134 1.27 7.72 27.56
C THR A 134 1.09 7.52 26.07
N THR A 135 1.53 8.50 25.27
CA THR A 135 1.48 8.44 23.82
C THR A 135 2.86 8.08 23.28
N HIS A 136 2.93 7.02 22.49
CA HIS A 136 4.14 6.48 21.90
C HIS A 136 4.09 6.72 20.38
N LYS A 137 5.08 7.46 19.86
CA LYS A 137 5.19 7.72 18.42
C LYS A 137 5.70 6.49 17.69
N LEU A 138 5.15 6.26 16.50
CA LEU A 138 5.65 5.23 15.59
C LEU A 138 6.99 5.67 14.97
N PRO A 139 7.85 4.72 14.58
CA PRO A 139 9.14 5.04 13.96
C PRO A 139 8.95 5.76 12.62
N GLN A 140 10.01 6.34 12.07
CA GLN A 140 9.97 6.96 10.74
C GLN A 140 11.10 6.40 9.85
N PRO A 141 10.83 6.09 8.58
CA PRO A 141 9.51 6.06 7.94
C PRO A 141 8.63 4.95 8.56
N PHE A 142 7.31 5.13 8.51
CA PHE A 142 6.34 4.12 8.94
C PHE A 142 5.35 3.86 7.82
N PHE A 143 5.26 2.61 7.40
CA PHE A 143 4.27 2.18 6.42
C PHE A 143 3.83 0.75 6.66
N VAL A 144 2.60 0.47 6.22
CA VAL A 144 1.92 -0.79 6.47
C VAL A 144 1.47 -1.34 5.14
N VAL A 145 1.75 -2.61 4.92
CA VAL A 145 1.27 -3.36 3.78
C VAL A 145 0.34 -4.45 4.29
N ALA A 146 -0.96 -4.23 4.12
CA ALA A 146 -1.98 -5.19 4.50
C ALA A 146 -2.27 -6.13 3.32
N THR A 147 -2.54 -7.41 3.58
CA THR A 147 -2.98 -8.36 2.55
C THR A 147 -4.42 -8.80 2.80
N GLN A 148 -5.12 -9.13 1.71
CA GLN A 148 -6.43 -9.76 1.75
C GLN A 148 -6.50 -10.92 0.75
N ASN A 149 -7.06 -12.03 1.20
CA ASN A 149 -7.37 -13.17 0.34
C ASN A 149 -8.86 -13.09 -0.05
N PRO A 150 -9.19 -12.90 -1.35
CA PRO A 150 -10.58 -12.77 -1.79
C PRO A 150 -11.37 -14.08 -1.82
N ILE A 151 -10.70 -15.23 -1.72
CA ILE A 151 -11.32 -16.56 -1.90
C ILE A 151 -11.91 -17.07 -0.57
N GLU A 152 -11.33 -16.70 0.56
CA GLU A 152 -11.78 -17.13 1.88
C GLU A 152 -12.93 -16.25 2.37
N ILE A 153 -14.16 -16.76 2.24
CA ILE A 153 -15.37 -16.06 2.71
C ILE A 153 -15.67 -16.46 4.17
N GLU A 154 -15.39 -17.71 4.55
CA GLU A 154 -15.66 -18.20 5.91
C GLU A 154 -14.71 -17.61 6.94
N GLY A 155 -15.27 -17.08 8.04
CA GLY A 155 -14.48 -16.54 9.14
C GLY A 155 -13.79 -15.21 8.85
N THR A 156 -14.28 -14.45 7.86
CA THR A 156 -13.75 -13.12 7.53
C THR A 156 -14.69 -11.99 7.92
N PHE A 157 -14.09 -10.86 8.26
CA PHE A 157 -14.69 -9.58 8.60
C PHE A 157 -14.31 -8.57 7.51
N PRO A 158 -15.23 -8.22 6.60
CA PRO A 158 -14.92 -7.25 5.55
C PRO A 158 -14.62 -5.88 6.16
N LEU A 159 -13.67 -5.17 5.56
CA LEU A 159 -13.38 -3.81 5.97
C LEU A 159 -14.47 -2.86 5.44
N PRO A 160 -15.07 -2.02 6.30
CA PRO A 160 -15.91 -0.92 5.85
C PRO A 160 -15.17 -0.01 4.88
N GLU A 161 -15.90 0.65 3.99
CA GLU A 161 -15.37 1.56 2.97
C GLU A 161 -14.57 2.71 3.61
N ALA A 162 -15.08 3.25 4.72
CA ALA A 162 -14.39 4.28 5.51
C ALA A 162 -13.05 3.82 6.10
N GLN A 163 -12.84 2.51 6.23
CA GLN A 163 -11.58 1.93 6.67
C GLN A 163 -10.62 1.72 5.49
N LEU A 164 -11.13 1.21 4.38
CA LEU A 164 -10.36 1.04 3.13
C LEU A 164 -9.79 2.37 2.62
N ASP A 165 -10.50 3.48 2.82
CA ASP A 165 -10.06 4.81 2.40
C ASP A 165 -8.71 5.27 3.00
N ARG A 166 -8.27 4.64 4.11
CA ARG A 166 -6.95 4.89 4.75
C ARG A 166 -5.76 4.30 3.98
N PHE A 167 -5.99 3.35 3.09
CA PHE A 167 -4.95 2.83 2.21
C PHE A 167 -4.84 3.71 0.96
N ILE A 168 -3.64 4.17 0.63
CA ILE A 168 -3.44 5.03 -0.55
C ILE A 168 -3.82 4.28 -1.83
N MET A 169 -3.51 2.98 -1.89
CA MET A 169 -3.77 2.10 -3.02
C MET A 169 -4.19 0.69 -2.58
N ARG A 170 -4.94 0.02 -3.46
CA ARG A 170 -5.10 -1.43 -3.52
C ARG A 170 -4.37 -1.96 -4.76
N ILE A 171 -3.44 -2.90 -4.56
CA ILE A 171 -2.65 -3.54 -5.61
C ILE A 171 -3.08 -5.00 -5.72
N ASP A 172 -3.53 -5.40 -6.91
CA ASP A 172 -3.98 -6.76 -7.18
C ASP A 172 -2.83 -7.54 -7.82
N PHE A 173 -2.21 -8.42 -7.03
CA PHE A 173 -1.14 -9.30 -7.50
C PHE A 173 -1.76 -10.47 -8.25
N GLN A 174 -1.34 -10.64 -9.50
CA GLN A 174 -1.85 -11.67 -10.38
C GLN A 174 -1.08 -12.99 -10.20
N GLN A 175 -1.69 -14.11 -10.61
CA GLN A 175 -0.95 -15.36 -10.68
C GLN A 175 0.09 -15.28 -11.81
N PRO A 176 1.33 -15.76 -11.58
CA PRO A 176 2.36 -15.75 -12.61
C PRO A 176 1.94 -16.64 -13.79
N SER A 177 2.34 -16.25 -15.01
CA SER A 177 2.17 -17.10 -16.18
C SER A 177 2.90 -18.44 -16.02
N THR A 178 2.57 -19.44 -16.84
CA THR A 178 3.25 -20.75 -16.80
C THR A 178 4.75 -20.62 -17.05
N GLU A 179 5.17 -19.72 -17.94
CA GLU A 179 6.58 -19.44 -18.22
C GLU A 179 7.26 -18.83 -16.99
N CYS A 180 6.63 -17.84 -16.37
CA CYS A 180 7.13 -17.21 -15.16
C CYS A 180 7.23 -18.22 -14.00
N LEU A 181 6.19 -19.04 -13.80
CA LEU A 181 6.20 -20.10 -12.80
C LEU A 181 7.34 -21.09 -13.05
N SER A 182 7.60 -21.49 -14.30
CA SER A 182 8.74 -22.34 -14.65
C SER A 182 10.07 -21.70 -14.27
N GLN A 183 10.22 -20.38 -14.47
CA GLN A 183 11.42 -19.64 -14.06
C GLN A 183 11.55 -19.59 -12.53
N ILE A 184 10.46 -19.27 -11.81
CA ILE A 184 10.43 -19.26 -10.33
C ILE A 184 10.88 -20.62 -9.77
N LEU A 185 10.39 -21.72 -10.35
CA LEU A 185 10.75 -23.08 -9.93
C LEU A 185 12.23 -23.43 -10.21
N ARG A 186 12.85 -22.79 -11.21
CA ARG A 186 14.27 -23.00 -11.59
C ARG A 186 15.23 -22.11 -10.82
N LEU A 187 14.84 -20.87 -10.52
CA LEU A 187 15.73 -19.80 -10.05
C LEU A 187 16.15 -19.91 -8.58
N GLY A 188 15.54 -20.78 -7.78
CA GLY A 188 15.95 -20.95 -6.38
C GLY A 188 15.97 -19.63 -5.57
N ASN A 189 16.86 -19.53 -4.59
CA ASN A 189 17.06 -18.28 -3.83
C ASN A 189 17.84 -17.26 -4.68
N VAL A 190 17.43 -15.98 -4.59
CA VAL A 190 18.03 -14.85 -5.33
C VAL A 190 19.41 -14.50 -4.75
N ASN A 191 20.28 -13.93 -5.59
CA ASN A 191 21.61 -13.41 -5.22
C ASN A 191 21.60 -12.56 -3.95
N GLU A 192 22.66 -12.69 -3.14
CA GLU A 192 22.83 -11.96 -1.87
C GLU A 192 23.24 -10.49 -2.04
N ASP A 193 23.66 -10.09 -3.25
CA ASP A 193 24.12 -8.74 -3.54
C ASP A 193 22.92 -7.78 -3.66
N ARG A 194 22.42 -7.38 -2.49
CA ARG A 194 21.25 -6.52 -2.34
C ARG A 194 21.67 -5.06 -2.25
N PRO A 195 20.91 -4.13 -2.86
CA PRO A 195 21.09 -2.70 -2.60
C PRO A 195 20.91 -2.42 -1.12
N GLN A 196 21.69 -1.49 -0.58
CA GLN A 196 21.66 -1.14 0.84
C GLN A 196 21.36 0.34 1.00
N LEU A 197 20.07 0.64 0.88
CA LEU A 197 19.50 1.92 1.26
C LEU A 197 19.22 1.93 2.76
N ASP A 198 19.21 3.11 3.37
CA ASP A 198 18.81 3.28 4.77
C ASP A 198 17.50 4.06 4.90
N ALA A 199 16.95 4.06 6.12
CA ALA A 199 15.71 4.78 6.45
C ALA A 199 15.77 6.28 6.13
N SER A 200 16.94 6.91 6.24
CA SER A 200 17.11 8.34 5.95
C SER A 200 17.02 8.63 4.46
N GLN A 201 17.51 7.71 3.61
CA GLN A 201 17.34 7.79 2.17
C GLN A 201 15.87 7.63 1.76
N VAL A 202 15.12 6.73 2.41
CA VAL A 202 13.68 6.59 2.17
C VAL A 202 12.92 7.88 2.48
N ILE A 203 13.24 8.54 3.60
CA ILE A 203 12.65 9.85 3.95
C ILE A 203 13.06 10.91 2.91
N GLY A 204 14.32 10.91 2.45
CA GLY A 204 14.78 11.80 1.39
C GLY A 204 14.06 11.58 0.06
N PHE A 205 13.71 10.33 -0.28
CA PHE A 205 12.88 10.01 -1.44
C PHE A 205 11.46 10.55 -1.28
N GLN A 206 10.84 10.38 -0.11
CA GLN A 206 9.50 10.92 0.17
C GLN A 206 9.45 12.44 0.01
N GLN A 207 10.46 13.16 0.53
CA GLN A 207 10.59 14.60 0.33
C GLN A 207 10.77 14.96 -1.15
N SER A 208 11.58 14.20 -1.88
CA SER A 208 11.80 14.43 -3.31
C SER A 208 10.53 14.17 -4.14
N VAL A 209 9.69 13.22 -3.73
CA VAL A 209 8.38 12.97 -4.34
C VAL A 209 7.44 14.16 -4.11
N ASP A 210 7.43 14.74 -2.90
CA ASP A 210 6.60 15.91 -2.60
C ASP A 210 6.98 17.13 -3.47
N ASP A 211 8.27 17.28 -3.79
CA ASP A 211 8.81 18.36 -4.64
C ASP A 211 8.52 18.21 -6.14
N ILE A 212 8.01 17.06 -6.60
CA ILE A 212 7.63 16.87 -8.01
C ILE A 212 6.52 17.84 -8.41
N ALA A 213 6.73 18.56 -9.52
CA ALA A 213 5.79 19.54 -10.03
C ALA A 213 4.54 18.88 -10.64
N VAL A 214 3.38 19.49 -10.42
CA VAL A 214 2.09 19.08 -11.01
C VAL A 214 1.48 20.33 -11.65
N ALA A 215 1.08 20.24 -12.91
CA ALA A 215 0.41 21.34 -13.59
C ALA A 215 -1.04 21.49 -13.11
N ASP A 216 -1.55 22.73 -13.11
CA ASP A 216 -2.89 23.07 -12.58
C ASP A 216 -4.04 22.36 -13.33
N ASP A 217 -3.81 22.05 -14.61
CA ASP A 217 -4.73 21.28 -15.44
C ASP A 217 -4.91 19.85 -14.91
N LEU A 218 -3.85 19.17 -14.47
CA LEU A 218 -3.91 17.82 -13.92
C LEU A 218 -4.74 17.77 -12.62
N TYR A 219 -4.69 18.81 -11.79
CA TYR A 219 -5.57 18.90 -10.61
C TYR A 219 -7.04 19.02 -11.03
N THR A 220 -7.31 19.88 -12.02
CA THR A 220 -8.67 20.09 -12.55
C THR A 220 -9.22 18.82 -13.20
N GLN A 221 -8.40 18.13 -14.00
CA GLN A 221 -8.74 16.88 -14.65
C GLN A 221 -8.93 15.75 -13.64
N THR A 222 -8.10 15.67 -12.59
CA THR A 222 -8.28 14.69 -11.51
C THR A 222 -9.60 14.95 -10.77
N ALA A 223 -9.95 16.21 -10.50
CA ALA A 223 -11.22 16.56 -9.88
C ALA A 223 -12.42 16.20 -10.78
N ALA A 224 -12.31 16.45 -12.09
CA ALA A 224 -13.32 16.03 -13.07
C ALA A 224 -13.51 14.51 -13.09
N LEU A 225 -12.41 13.74 -13.09
CA LEU A 225 -12.43 12.28 -13.03
C LEU A 225 -13.13 11.78 -11.76
N ILE A 226 -12.84 12.37 -10.60
CA ILE A 226 -13.54 12.02 -9.35
C ILE A 226 -15.04 12.27 -9.49
N ASN A 227 -15.46 13.41 -10.04
CA ASN A 227 -16.88 13.69 -10.28
C ASN A 227 -17.52 12.71 -11.28
N SER A 228 -16.79 12.28 -12.31
CA SER A 228 -17.26 11.26 -13.26
C SER A 228 -17.55 9.92 -12.58
N THR A 229 -16.84 9.57 -11.50
CA THR A 229 -17.18 8.36 -10.71
C THR A 229 -18.54 8.46 -10.03
N HIS A 230 -18.95 9.65 -9.58
CA HIS A 230 -20.28 9.87 -8.97
C HIS A 230 -21.41 9.91 -10.00
N ALA A 231 -21.10 10.27 -11.24
CA ALA A 231 -22.07 10.36 -12.33
C ALA A 231 -22.30 9.02 -13.06
N HIS A 232 -21.51 7.98 -12.76
CA HIS A 232 -21.59 6.69 -13.44
C HIS A 232 -22.80 5.87 -12.94
N GLU A 233 -23.61 5.34 -13.86
CA GLU A 233 -24.88 4.66 -13.53
C GLU A 233 -24.71 3.39 -12.68
N ASP A 234 -23.60 2.69 -12.88
CA ASP A 234 -23.23 1.48 -12.13
C ASP A 234 -22.55 1.75 -10.78
N VAL A 235 -22.38 3.02 -10.39
CA VAL A 235 -21.73 3.41 -9.13
C VAL A 235 -22.77 3.93 -8.15
N GLN A 236 -22.88 3.26 -7.00
CA GLN A 236 -23.74 3.70 -5.89
C GLN A 236 -23.08 4.81 -5.06
N LEU A 237 -21.77 4.73 -4.86
CA LEU A 237 -20.98 5.74 -4.16
C LEU A 237 -19.65 5.93 -4.88
N GLY A 238 -19.42 7.15 -5.40
CA GLY A 238 -18.19 7.52 -6.08
C GLY A 238 -17.02 7.78 -5.12
N ALA A 239 -15.85 8.00 -5.71
CA ALA A 239 -14.62 8.21 -4.96
C ALA A 239 -14.64 9.51 -4.14
N SER A 240 -14.01 9.49 -2.97
CA SER A 240 -13.87 10.64 -2.09
C SER A 240 -12.79 11.63 -2.58
N PRO A 241 -12.74 12.87 -2.06
CA PRO A 241 -11.61 13.78 -2.31
C PRO A 241 -10.25 13.20 -1.92
N ARG A 242 -10.21 12.29 -0.94
CA ARG A 242 -8.99 11.54 -0.56
C ARG A 242 -8.51 10.64 -1.70
N GLY A 243 -9.43 10.09 -2.52
CA GLY A 243 -9.09 9.38 -3.74
C GLY A 243 -8.34 10.25 -4.75
N GLY A 244 -8.79 11.50 -4.96
CA GLY A 244 -8.09 12.46 -5.81
C GLY A 244 -6.70 12.84 -5.28
N GLN A 245 -6.58 13.05 -3.96
CA GLN A 245 -5.29 13.29 -3.31
C GLN A 245 -4.34 12.09 -3.45
N ALA A 246 -4.84 10.86 -3.31
CA ALA A 246 -4.07 9.64 -3.50
C ALA A 246 -3.54 9.53 -4.93
N ILE A 247 -4.38 9.81 -5.95
CA ILE A 247 -3.96 9.83 -7.36
C ILE A 247 -2.77 10.78 -7.57
N ILE A 248 -2.86 12.03 -7.09
CA ILE A 248 -1.77 13.00 -7.28
C ILE A 248 -0.49 12.57 -6.57
N LYS A 249 -0.59 12.10 -5.33
CA LYS A 249 0.59 11.62 -4.56
C LYS A 249 1.27 10.44 -5.24
N VAL A 250 0.49 9.46 -5.71
CA VAL A 250 1.02 8.30 -6.42
C VAL A 250 1.58 8.70 -7.78
N ALA A 251 0.92 9.59 -8.51
CA ALA A 251 1.41 10.09 -9.79
C ALA A 251 2.76 10.83 -9.66
N LYS A 252 2.95 11.61 -8.59
CA LYS A 252 4.26 12.19 -8.23
C LYS A 252 5.30 11.11 -7.97
N ALA A 253 4.96 10.06 -7.23
CA ALA A 253 5.86 8.95 -6.94
C ALA A 253 6.23 8.17 -8.22
N LEU A 254 5.29 7.95 -9.13
CA LEU A 254 5.53 7.34 -10.44
C LEU A 254 6.42 8.21 -11.34
N ALA A 255 6.20 9.53 -11.34
CA ALA A 255 7.08 10.48 -12.03
C ALA A 255 8.51 10.41 -11.47
N PHE A 256 8.65 10.41 -10.15
CA PHE A 256 9.93 10.28 -9.45
C PHE A 256 10.66 8.96 -9.75
N LEU A 257 9.95 7.82 -9.68
CA LEU A 257 10.50 6.50 -10.05
C LEU A 257 10.94 6.46 -11.52
N GLY A 258 10.17 7.12 -12.39
CA GLY A 258 10.51 7.34 -13.80
C GLY A 258 11.55 8.43 -14.05
N GLN A 259 12.22 8.95 -13.02
CA GLN A 259 13.27 9.98 -13.08
C GLN A 259 12.83 11.29 -13.76
N ARG A 260 11.55 11.62 -13.65
CA ARG A 260 10.96 12.88 -14.14
C ARG A 260 10.80 13.86 -13.00
N VAL A 261 10.84 15.15 -13.33
CA VAL A 261 10.70 16.27 -12.39
C VAL A 261 9.27 16.84 -12.34
N GLN A 262 8.39 16.35 -13.22
CA GLN A 262 7.01 16.79 -13.33
C GLN A 262 6.11 15.59 -13.64
N VAL A 263 4.88 15.64 -13.13
CA VAL A 263 3.83 14.66 -13.40
C VAL A 263 3.33 14.81 -14.83
N THR A 264 3.04 13.68 -15.46
CA THR A 264 2.45 13.58 -16.80
C THR A 264 1.03 13.00 -16.72
N PRO A 265 0.17 13.20 -17.73
CA PRO A 265 -1.14 12.55 -17.81
C PRO A 265 -1.07 11.03 -17.68
N GLN A 266 -0.01 10.40 -18.19
CA GLN A 266 0.20 8.96 -18.07
C GLN A 266 0.37 8.50 -16.61
N ASP A 267 1.04 9.30 -15.76
CA ASP A 267 1.21 8.97 -14.34
C ASP A 267 -0.12 9.04 -13.59
N VAL A 268 -0.92 10.06 -13.88
CA VAL A 268 -2.24 10.22 -13.30
C VAL A 268 -3.11 9.04 -13.71
N SER A 269 -3.16 8.71 -15.01
CA SER A 269 -3.90 7.56 -15.55
C SER A 269 -3.48 6.24 -14.90
N ALA A 270 -2.18 5.99 -14.76
CA ALA A 270 -1.64 4.80 -14.11
C ALA A 270 -2.02 4.70 -12.63
N ALA A 271 -2.19 5.83 -11.94
CA ALA A 271 -2.58 5.90 -10.53
C ALA A 271 -4.10 5.73 -10.30
N VAL A 272 -4.97 6.00 -11.29
CA VAL A 272 -6.43 5.99 -11.12
C VAL A 272 -6.94 4.66 -10.56
N VAL A 273 -6.72 3.57 -11.29
CA VAL A 273 -7.29 2.27 -10.92
C VAL A 273 -6.78 1.78 -9.55
N PRO A 274 -5.46 1.75 -9.26
CA PRO A 274 -4.98 1.32 -7.93
C PRO A 274 -5.42 2.24 -6.79
N CYS A 275 -5.62 3.55 -7.03
CA CYS A 275 -6.09 4.47 -5.99
C CYS A 275 -7.61 4.40 -5.77
N LEU A 276 -8.42 4.11 -6.79
CA LEU A 276 -9.88 4.24 -6.69
C LEU A 276 -10.63 2.90 -6.57
N ARG A 277 -10.02 1.77 -6.94
CA ARG A 277 -10.71 0.47 -6.98
C ARG A 277 -11.33 0.01 -5.65
N HIS A 278 -10.81 0.49 -4.53
CA HIS A 278 -11.32 0.22 -3.17
C HIS A 278 -12.10 1.39 -2.57
N ARG A 279 -12.30 2.47 -3.34
CA ARG A 279 -12.98 3.71 -2.93
C ARG A 279 -14.30 3.95 -3.66
N ILE A 280 -14.71 3.04 -4.54
CA ILE A 280 -16.02 3.10 -5.21
C ILE A 280 -16.89 1.92 -4.78
N VAL A 281 -18.16 2.20 -4.54
CA VAL A 281 -19.18 1.19 -4.22
C VAL A 281 -20.05 0.99 -5.44
N LEU A 282 -20.11 -0.25 -5.90
CA LEU A 282 -20.88 -0.63 -7.08
C LEU A 282 -22.36 -0.74 -6.76
N GLY A 283 -23.20 -0.36 -7.71
CA GLY A 283 -24.64 -0.54 -7.65
C GLY A 283 -25.06 -2.00 -7.94
N TYR A 284 -26.33 -2.31 -7.67
CA TYR A 284 -26.88 -3.65 -7.89
C TYR A 284 -26.79 -4.12 -9.35
N HIS A 285 -26.97 -3.20 -10.31
CA HIS A 285 -26.89 -3.51 -11.73
C HIS A 285 -25.49 -4.01 -12.12
N ALA A 286 -24.44 -3.33 -11.67
CA ALA A 286 -23.05 -3.72 -11.87
C ALA A 286 -22.76 -5.15 -11.36
N HIS A 287 -23.23 -5.45 -10.15
CA HIS A 287 -23.09 -6.78 -9.56
C HIS A 287 -23.81 -7.86 -10.38
N ALA A 288 -25.02 -7.57 -10.87
CA ALA A 288 -25.80 -8.50 -11.69
C ALA A 288 -25.12 -8.80 -13.04
N GLN A 289 -24.44 -7.80 -13.62
CA GLN A 289 -23.71 -7.92 -14.88
C GLN A 289 -22.25 -8.35 -14.71
N GLN A 290 -21.80 -8.62 -13.47
CA GLN A 290 -20.41 -8.95 -13.15
C GLN A 290 -19.40 -7.86 -13.59
N ILE A 291 -19.84 -6.61 -13.64
CA ILE A 291 -18.98 -5.45 -13.92
C ILE A 291 -18.16 -5.16 -12.67
N THR A 292 -16.85 -5.01 -12.82
CA THR A 292 -15.94 -4.72 -11.71
C THR A 292 -15.64 -3.22 -11.59
N SER A 293 -15.15 -2.82 -10.41
CA SER A 293 -14.62 -1.46 -10.20
C SER A 293 -13.52 -1.10 -11.20
N ASP A 294 -12.68 -2.06 -11.54
CA ASP A 294 -11.59 -1.89 -12.50
C ASP A 294 -12.14 -1.60 -13.90
N ASP A 295 -13.20 -2.30 -14.35
CA ASP A 295 -13.84 -2.09 -15.66
C ASP A 295 -14.43 -0.67 -15.78
N ILE A 296 -15.14 -0.22 -14.75
CA ILE A 296 -15.73 1.13 -14.71
C ILE A 296 -14.65 2.21 -14.75
N LEU A 297 -13.61 2.05 -13.94
CA LEU A 297 -12.52 3.02 -13.87
C LEU A 297 -11.74 3.09 -15.18
N MET A 298 -11.47 1.95 -15.83
CA MET A 298 -10.86 1.92 -17.16
C MET A 298 -11.76 2.60 -18.19
N GLY A 299 -13.07 2.31 -18.18
CA GLY A 299 -14.03 2.98 -19.07
C GLY A 299 -14.09 4.49 -18.88
N ILE A 300 -13.99 4.99 -17.64
CA ILE A 300 -13.90 6.43 -17.36
C ILE A 300 -12.61 7.03 -17.94
N ILE A 301 -11.46 6.36 -17.75
CA ILE A 301 -10.16 6.80 -18.29
C ILE A 301 -10.17 6.83 -19.83
N GLU A 302 -10.81 5.85 -20.48
CA GLU A 302 -10.89 5.78 -21.94
C GLU A 302 -11.83 6.84 -22.54
N ARG A 303 -12.93 7.15 -21.84
CA ARG A 303 -13.93 8.13 -22.28
C ARG A 303 -13.46 9.56 -22.11
N ASP A 304 -12.87 9.85 -20.95
CA ASP A 304 -12.27 11.14 -20.61
C ASP A 304 -10.76 10.90 -20.46
N PRO A 305 -10.02 10.65 -21.56
CA PRO A 305 -8.58 10.60 -21.48
C PRO A 305 -8.16 11.94 -20.90
N ILE A 306 -7.50 11.90 -19.75
CA ILE A 306 -6.93 13.05 -19.05
C ILE A 306 -6.26 13.92 -20.13
N LEU A 307 -6.99 14.97 -20.54
CA LEU A 307 -6.90 15.60 -21.87
C LEU A 307 -5.51 16.15 -22.18
#